data_AF-A0A4C1VTW5-F1
#
_entry.id   AF-A0A4C1VTW5-F1
#
_cell.length_a   1.000
_cell.length_b   1.000
_cell.length_c   1.000
_cell.angle_alpha   90.00
_cell.angle_beta   90.00
_cell.angle_gamma   90.00
#
_symmetry.space_group_name_H-M   'P 1'
#
loop_
_entity.id
_entity.type
_entity.pdbx_description
1 polymer ?
#
loop_
_entity_poly.entity_id
_entity_poly.type
_entity_poly.pdbx_seq_one_letter_code
_entity_poly.pdbx_strand_id
1 'polypeptide(L)'
;MLERFNTLSAIVAKILATRRNAPDMITSSELSVIRDLIILLTPFKQATEEISGDQYVTSSLAIPIANLLQKGLEEVKPFTEFGVAVQKSLLNLVIAKLKPLERHLHLAIATILDPRFKRIHFNSALAVSNAITTLSKEIRLEHRRRGQLSPELRPTTTTIIPNSENSSPSLWSGHEKL
;
A
#
# COMPACT_ATOMS: atom_id res chain seq x y z
N MET A 1 -11.58 10.93 8.91
CA MET A 1 -12.83 11.18 9.68
C MET A 1 -12.76 10.55 11.08
N LEU A 2 -12.57 9.23 11.19
CA LEU A 2 -12.47 8.53 12.49
C LEU A 2 -11.33 9.04 13.38
N GLU A 3 -10.13 9.21 12.80
CA GLU A 3 -8.97 9.79 13.49
C GLU A 3 -9.29 11.16 14.10
N ARG A 4 -9.81 12.08 13.28
CA ARG A 4 -10.26 13.42 13.72
C ARG A 4 -11.31 13.34 14.83
N PHE A 5 -12.28 12.43 14.72
CA PHE A 5 -13.30 12.24 15.75
C PHE A 5 -12.68 11.73 17.05
N ASN A 6 -11.79 10.74 17.01
CA ASN A 6 -11.10 10.21 18.19
C ASN A 6 -10.29 11.32 18.89
N THR A 7 -9.56 12.15 18.13
CA THR A 7 -8.81 13.31 18.67
C THR A 7 -9.71 14.34 19.35
N LEU A 8 -10.89 14.63 18.77
CA LEU A 8 -11.82 15.63 19.29
C LEU A 8 -12.84 15.06 20.27
N SER A 9 -12.81 13.76 20.56
CA SER A 9 -13.85 13.05 21.32
C SER A 9 -14.16 13.67 22.68
N ALA A 10 -13.14 14.14 23.41
CA ALA A 10 -13.32 14.81 24.70
C ALA A 10 -14.06 16.17 24.57
N ILE A 11 -13.74 16.93 23.53
CA ILE A 11 -14.39 18.22 23.23
C ILE A 11 -15.84 17.97 22.81
N VAL A 12 -16.06 16.98 21.93
CA VAL A 12 -17.39 16.57 21.47
C VAL A 12 -18.24 16.14 22.67
N ALA A 13 -17.73 15.28 23.55
CA ALA A 13 -18.45 14.85 24.75
C ALA A 13 -18.89 16.02 25.63
N LYS A 14 -18.02 17.01 25.85
CA LYS A 14 -18.35 18.22 26.62
C LYS A 14 -19.45 19.05 25.97
N ILE A 15 -19.40 19.21 24.64
CA ILE A 15 -20.43 19.96 23.89
C ILE A 15 -21.77 19.25 23.96
N LEU A 16 -21.79 17.92 23.78
CA LEU A 16 -23.00 17.11 23.85
C LEU A 16 -23.63 17.19 25.25
N ALA A 17 -22.84 17.10 26.32
CA ALA A 17 -23.31 17.22 27.70
C ALA A 17 -23.91 18.60 28.04
N THR A 18 -23.57 19.65 27.28
CA THR A 18 -24.01 21.03 27.56
C THR A 18 -25.28 21.42 26.79
N ARG A 19 -25.66 20.70 25.72
CA ARG A 19 -26.78 21.07 24.85
C ARG A 19 -28.02 20.19 25.12
N ARG A 20 -29.17 20.83 25.36
CA ARG A 20 -30.45 20.15 25.69
C ARG A 20 -30.96 19.16 24.63
N ASN A 21 -30.66 19.39 23.34
CA ASN A 21 -31.14 18.55 22.23
C ASN A 21 -29.98 17.86 21.49
N ALA A 22 -28.86 17.62 22.18
CA ALA A 22 -27.75 16.87 21.61
C ALA A 22 -28.03 15.36 21.63
N PRO A 23 -27.52 14.60 20.64
CA PRO A 23 -27.52 13.14 20.72
C PRO A 23 -26.59 12.65 21.82
N ASP A 24 -26.81 11.41 22.27
CA ASP A 24 -25.94 10.75 23.22
C ASP A 24 -24.53 10.57 22.66
N MET A 25 -23.53 10.68 23.54
CA MET A 25 -22.15 10.40 23.19
C MET A 25 -21.95 8.89 23.09
N ILE A 26 -21.08 8.47 22.17
CA ILE A 26 -20.67 7.07 22.09
C ILE A 26 -19.92 6.65 23.37
N THR A 27 -20.05 5.37 23.69
CA THR A 27 -19.46 4.75 24.86
C THR A 27 -17.94 4.60 24.75
N SER A 28 -17.28 4.37 25.89
CA SER A 28 -15.84 4.08 25.93
C SER A 28 -15.46 2.82 25.15
N SER A 29 -16.33 1.80 25.11
CA SER A 29 -16.11 0.58 24.32
C SER A 29 -16.18 0.87 22.82
N GLU A 30 -17.14 1.67 22.37
CA GLU A 30 -17.23 2.12 20.97
C GLU A 30 -16.02 2.98 20.56
N LEU A 31 -15.52 3.85 21.45
CA LEU A 31 -14.27 4.58 21.22
C LEU A 31 -13.06 3.63 21.06
N SER A 32 -12.99 2.54 21.83
CA SER A 32 -11.95 1.53 21.66
C SER A 32 -12.04 0.83 20.30
N VAL A 33 -13.25 0.52 19.83
CA VAL A 33 -13.47 -0.01 18.47
C VAL A 33 -12.99 0.98 17.41
N ILE A 34 -13.28 2.28 17.57
CA ILE A 34 -12.80 3.31 16.63
C ILE A 34 -11.28 3.33 16.58
N ARG A 35 -10.59 3.20 17.71
CA ARG A 35 -9.12 3.14 17.77
C ARG A 35 -8.57 1.93 17.02
N ASP A 36 -9.19 0.75 17.18
CA ASP A 36 -8.85 -0.45 16.41
C ASP A 36 -9.01 -0.22 14.90
N LEU A 37 -10.12 0.39 14.49
CA LEU A 37 -10.35 0.70 13.08
C LEU A 37 -9.31 1.68 12.51
N ILE A 38 -8.89 2.67 13.30
CA ILE A 38 -7.85 3.62 12.87
C ILE A 38 -6.54 2.89 12.61
N ILE A 39 -6.07 2.04 13.54
CA ILE A 39 -4.80 1.32 13.37
C ILE A 39 -4.87 0.31 12.20
N LEU A 40 -6.01 -0.37 12.03
CA LEU A 40 -6.21 -1.35 10.95
C LEU A 40 -6.29 -0.69 9.56
N LEU A 41 -6.84 0.52 9.47
CA LEU A 41 -7.00 1.24 8.20
C LEU A 41 -5.81 2.13 7.84
N THR A 42 -4.91 2.39 8.79
CA THR A 42 -3.71 3.22 8.56
C THR A 42 -2.83 2.69 7.40
N PRO A 43 -2.51 1.38 7.31
CA PRO A 43 -1.74 0.86 6.17
C PRO A 43 -2.43 1.10 4.82
N PHE A 44 -3.76 1.01 4.77
CA PHE A 44 -4.53 1.25 3.54
C PHE A 44 -4.52 2.72 3.13
N LYS A 45 -4.56 3.64 4.10
CA LYS A 45 -4.39 5.07 3.83
C LYS A 45 -3.03 5.33 3.18
N GLN A 46 -1.94 4.84 3.79
CA GLN A 46 -0.58 4.99 3.26
C GLN A 46 -0.45 4.38 1.86
N ALA A 47 -0.93 3.15 1.67
CA ALA A 47 -0.94 2.49 0.36
C ALA A 47 -1.67 3.29 -0.71
N THR A 48 -2.79 3.92 -0.35
CA THR A 48 -3.58 4.74 -1.29
C THR A 48 -2.86 6.03 -1.63
N GLU A 49 -2.22 6.68 -0.66
CA GLU A 49 -1.40 7.88 -0.89
C GLU A 49 -0.23 7.58 -1.83
N GLU A 50 0.44 6.45 -1.66
CA GLU A 50 1.54 5.98 -2.53
C GLU A 50 1.07 5.62 -3.96
N ILE A 51 -0.09 4.99 -4.11
CA ILE A 51 -0.60 4.62 -5.46
C ILE A 51 -1.21 5.83 -6.18
N SER A 52 -1.65 6.85 -5.44
CA SER A 52 -2.28 8.05 -6.01
C SER A 52 -1.29 9.12 -6.44
N GLY A 53 0.02 8.88 -6.33
CA GLY A 53 1.04 9.80 -6.82
C GLY A 53 1.01 9.99 -8.33
N ASP A 54 1.26 11.21 -8.80
CA ASP A 54 1.33 11.57 -10.22
C ASP A 54 2.75 11.98 -10.68
N GLN A 55 3.64 12.27 -9.72
CA GLN A 55 5.04 12.65 -9.99
C GLN A 55 5.99 11.45 -10.16
N TYR A 56 5.51 10.23 -10.02
CA TYR A 56 6.32 9.01 -10.13
C TYR A 56 5.52 7.85 -10.70
N VAL A 57 6.23 6.80 -11.12
CA VAL A 57 5.60 5.58 -11.66
C VAL A 57 4.96 4.80 -10.52
N THR A 58 3.63 4.68 -10.57
CA THR A 58 2.85 3.95 -9.55
C THR A 58 2.60 2.49 -9.93
N SER A 59 2.69 2.14 -11.23
CA SER A 59 2.45 0.76 -11.69
C SER A 59 3.44 -0.26 -11.11
N SER A 60 4.68 0.15 -10.81
CA SER A 60 5.68 -0.72 -10.16
C SER A 60 5.44 -0.90 -8.66
N LEU A 61 4.57 -0.10 -8.04
CA LEU A 61 4.25 -0.17 -6.61
C LEU A 61 3.14 -1.17 -6.29
N ALA A 62 2.30 -1.54 -7.27
CA ALA A 62 1.10 -2.33 -7.05
C ALA A 62 1.38 -3.68 -6.34
N ILE A 63 2.40 -4.42 -6.79
CA ILE A 63 2.76 -5.72 -6.21
C ILE A 63 3.45 -5.55 -4.84
N PRO A 64 4.47 -4.68 -4.68
CA PRO A 64 5.04 -4.36 -3.37
C PRO A 64 3.99 -3.95 -2.33
N ILE A 65 3.10 -3.03 -2.68
CA ILE A 65 2.06 -2.53 -1.77
C ILE A 65 1.08 -3.63 -1.39
N ALA A 66 0.67 -4.50 -2.33
CA ALA A 66 -0.18 -5.64 -2.02
C ALA A 66 0.46 -6.56 -0.96
N ASN A 67 1.76 -6.84 -1.09
CA ASN A 67 2.50 -7.68 -0.15
C ASN A 67 2.71 -6.99 1.21
N LEU A 68 3.10 -5.72 1.20
CA LEU A 68 3.32 -4.93 2.42
C LEU A 68 2.02 -4.68 3.19
N LEU A 69 0.89 -4.47 2.50
CA LEU A 69 -0.43 -4.37 3.13
C LEU A 69 -0.80 -5.66 3.87
N GLN A 70 -0.57 -6.82 3.24
CA GLN A 70 -0.84 -8.09 3.90
C GLN A 70 0.00 -8.23 5.17
N LYS A 71 1.32 -8.03 5.07
CA LYS A 71 2.24 -8.14 6.22
C LYS A 71 1.94 -7.14 7.32
N GLY A 72 1.74 -5.87 6.95
CA GLY A 72 1.42 -4.82 7.91
C GLY A 72 0.12 -5.11 8.65
N LEU A 73 -0.88 -5.68 7.95
CA LEU A 73 -2.13 -6.06 8.58
C LEU A 73 -2.00 -7.30 9.48
N GLU A 74 -1.10 -8.25 9.17
CA GLU A 74 -0.77 -9.40 10.04
C GLU A 74 -0.05 -8.95 11.33
N GLU A 75 0.74 -7.87 11.27
CA GLU A 75 1.49 -7.34 12.42
C GLU A 75 0.63 -6.50 13.39
N VAL A 76 -0.48 -5.91 12.91
CA VAL A 76 -1.39 -5.13 13.75
C VAL A 76 -2.06 -6.03 14.80
N LYS A 77 -2.16 -5.55 16.04
CA LYS A 77 -2.83 -6.26 17.13
C LYS A 77 -4.00 -5.43 17.65
N PRO A 78 -5.24 -5.69 17.20
CA PRO A 78 -6.44 -5.03 17.71
C PRO A 78 -6.69 -5.38 19.19
N PHE A 79 -7.30 -4.46 19.91
CA PHE A 79 -7.61 -4.62 21.33
C PHE A 79 -9.00 -5.23 21.58
N THR A 80 -9.92 -5.08 20.63
CA THR A 80 -11.33 -5.51 20.74
C THR A 80 -11.60 -6.75 19.89
N GLU A 81 -12.57 -7.56 20.31
CA GLU A 81 -13.03 -8.73 19.53
C GLU A 81 -13.53 -8.31 18.14
N PHE A 82 -14.21 -7.17 18.06
CA PHE A 82 -14.66 -6.60 16.80
C PHE A 82 -13.48 -6.23 15.89
N GLY A 83 -12.45 -5.59 16.44
CA GLY A 83 -11.22 -5.27 15.71
C GLY A 83 -10.54 -6.53 15.14
N VAL A 84 -10.48 -7.61 15.90
CA VAL A 84 -9.95 -8.91 15.44
C VAL A 84 -10.78 -9.48 14.29
N ALA A 85 -12.12 -9.39 14.37
CA ALA A 85 -12.99 -9.83 13.29
C ALA A 85 -12.78 -9.01 12.00
N VAL A 86 -12.63 -7.69 12.13
CA VAL A 86 -12.34 -6.79 11.00
C VAL A 86 -10.97 -7.09 10.39
N GLN A 87 -9.94 -7.29 11.20
CA GLN A 87 -8.60 -7.67 10.72
C GLN A 87 -8.64 -8.93 9.86
N LYS A 88 -9.32 -9.98 10.32
CA LYS A 88 -9.48 -11.23 9.55
C LYS A 88 -10.21 -10.99 8.22
N SER A 89 -11.28 -10.20 8.24
CA SER A 89 -12.02 -9.85 7.03
C SER A 89 -11.18 -9.07 6.02
N LEU A 90 -10.42 -8.08 6.50
CA LEU A 90 -9.51 -7.29 5.68
C LEU A 90 -8.38 -8.14 5.09
N LEU A 91 -7.77 -9.05 5.87
CA LEU A 91 -6.75 -9.97 5.37
C LEU A 91 -7.30 -10.85 4.25
N ASN A 92 -8.49 -11.42 4.43
CA ASN A 92 -9.14 -12.23 3.40
C ASN A 92 -9.38 -11.44 2.12
N LEU A 93 -9.83 -10.18 2.24
CA LEU A 93 -10.04 -9.30 1.09
C LEU A 93 -8.73 -8.94 0.38
N VAL A 94 -7.66 -8.61 1.13
CA VAL A 94 -6.33 -8.33 0.57
C VAL A 94 -5.82 -9.53 -0.20
N ILE A 95 -5.90 -10.73 0.38
CA ILE A 95 -5.46 -11.96 -0.29
C ILE A 95 -6.32 -12.24 -1.54
N ALA A 96 -7.63 -12.09 -1.45
CA ALA A 96 -8.53 -12.38 -2.57
C ALA A 96 -8.42 -11.38 -3.72
N LYS A 97 -8.22 -10.10 -3.42
CA LYS A 97 -8.27 -9.00 -4.41
C LYS A 97 -6.90 -8.55 -4.88
N LEU A 98 -5.90 -8.50 -4.00
CA LEU A 98 -4.60 -7.90 -4.29
C LEU A 98 -3.53 -8.94 -4.63
N LYS A 99 -3.55 -10.14 -4.03
CA LYS A 99 -2.59 -11.20 -4.37
C LYS A 99 -2.57 -11.57 -5.85
N PRO A 100 -3.70 -11.62 -6.58
CA PRO A 100 -3.69 -11.89 -8.02
C PRO A 100 -3.00 -10.82 -8.87
N LEU A 101 -2.72 -9.62 -8.35
CA LEU A 101 -2.05 -8.54 -9.08
C LEU A 101 -0.69 -8.96 -9.63
N GLU A 102 0.02 -9.86 -8.95
CA GLU A 102 1.30 -10.38 -9.43
C GLU A 102 1.20 -11.15 -10.75
N ARG A 103 0.01 -11.66 -11.08
CA ARG A 103 -0.26 -12.39 -12.35
C ARG A 103 -0.55 -11.44 -13.51
N HIS A 104 -0.82 -10.16 -13.24
CA HIS A 104 -1.00 -9.18 -14.30
C HIS A 104 0.36 -8.83 -14.91
N LEU A 105 0.53 -9.22 -16.17
CA LEU A 105 1.81 -9.13 -16.87
C LEU A 105 2.44 -7.73 -16.82
N HIS A 106 1.66 -6.67 -17.09
CA HIS A 106 2.18 -5.30 -17.11
C HIS A 106 2.64 -4.83 -15.72
N LEU A 107 1.90 -5.14 -14.66
CA LEU A 107 2.27 -4.80 -13.28
C LEU A 107 3.51 -5.59 -12.86
N ALA A 108 3.59 -6.86 -13.24
CA ALA A 108 4.75 -7.70 -12.98
C ALA A 108 6.00 -7.18 -13.68
N ILE A 109 5.91 -6.85 -14.98
CA ILE A 109 7.02 -6.27 -15.74
C ILE A 109 7.42 -4.92 -15.15
N ALA A 110 6.48 -4.02 -14.86
CA ALA A 110 6.76 -2.72 -14.26
C ALA A 110 7.50 -2.86 -12.92
N THR A 111 7.06 -3.79 -12.07
CA THR A 111 7.71 -4.07 -10.77
C THR A 111 9.12 -4.64 -10.95
N ILE A 112 9.32 -5.55 -11.92
CA ILE A 112 10.64 -6.15 -12.21
C ILE A 112 11.64 -5.14 -12.75
N LEU A 113 11.17 -4.21 -13.58
CA LEU A 113 12.00 -3.13 -14.13
C LEU A 113 12.37 -2.07 -13.10
N ASP A 114 11.61 -1.96 -12.01
CA ASP A 114 11.93 -1.04 -10.92
C ASP A 114 13.10 -1.60 -10.07
N PRO A 115 14.26 -0.92 -10.05
CA PRO A 115 15.45 -1.41 -9.35
C PRO A 115 15.23 -1.59 -7.84
N ARG A 116 14.28 -0.87 -7.25
CA ARG A 116 13.94 -0.94 -5.81
C ARG A 116 13.34 -2.29 -5.45
N PHE A 117 12.56 -2.90 -6.34
CA PHE A 117 11.77 -4.08 -6.03
C PHE A 117 12.26 -5.33 -6.74
N LYS A 118 12.55 -5.23 -8.05
CA LYS A 118 12.92 -6.37 -8.90
C LYS A 118 11.99 -7.57 -8.69
N ARG A 119 12.46 -8.59 -7.96
CA ARG A 119 11.74 -9.86 -7.71
C ARG A 119 11.31 -10.02 -6.24
N ILE A 120 11.64 -9.07 -5.36
CA ILE A 120 11.58 -9.20 -3.89
C ILE A 120 10.14 -9.45 -3.41
N HIS A 121 9.17 -8.74 -3.98
CA HIS A 121 7.78 -8.74 -3.49
C HIS A 121 6.86 -9.76 -4.17
N PHE A 122 7.41 -10.65 -4.99
CA PHE A 122 6.63 -11.68 -5.66
C PHE A 122 6.47 -12.93 -4.78
N ASN A 123 5.25 -13.45 -4.71
CA ASN A 123 4.95 -14.72 -4.06
C ASN A 123 4.98 -15.88 -5.06
N SER A 124 4.68 -15.61 -6.33
CA SER A 124 4.68 -16.63 -7.39
C SER A 124 5.95 -16.57 -8.26
N ALA A 125 6.80 -17.58 -8.13
CA ALA A 125 7.95 -17.76 -9.03
C ALA A 125 7.53 -17.91 -10.50
N LEU A 126 6.35 -18.50 -10.75
CA LEU A 126 5.78 -18.65 -12.10
C LEU A 126 5.43 -17.29 -12.71
N ALA A 127 4.79 -16.40 -11.94
CA ALA A 127 4.46 -15.06 -12.42
C ALA A 127 5.71 -14.28 -12.83
N VAL A 128 6.77 -14.37 -12.02
CA VAL A 128 8.07 -13.76 -12.32
C VAL A 128 8.68 -14.36 -13.59
N SER A 129 8.69 -15.68 -13.72
CA SER A 129 9.23 -16.36 -14.92
C SER A 129 8.50 -15.92 -16.20
N ASN A 130 7.17 -15.86 -16.15
CA ASN A 130 6.34 -15.43 -17.28
C ASN A 130 6.64 -13.97 -17.66
N ALA A 131 6.74 -13.09 -16.67
CA ALA A 131 7.06 -11.68 -16.89
C ALA A 131 8.47 -11.49 -17.49
N ILE A 132 9.49 -12.16 -16.94
CA ILE A 132 10.87 -12.10 -17.46
C ILE A 132 10.94 -12.65 -18.89
N THR A 133 10.29 -13.78 -19.16
CA THR A 133 10.29 -14.41 -20.48
C THR A 133 9.66 -13.49 -21.52
N THR A 134 8.52 -12.89 -21.17
CA THR A 134 7.83 -11.95 -22.04
C THR A 134 8.66 -10.68 -22.26
N LEU A 135 9.19 -10.08 -21.19
CA LEU A 135 10.07 -8.92 -21.27
C LEU A 135 11.30 -9.19 -22.15
N SER A 136 11.95 -10.34 -21.97
CA SER A 136 13.11 -10.74 -22.77
C SER A 136 12.76 -10.90 -24.26
N LYS A 137 11.57 -11.42 -24.55
CA LYS A 137 11.06 -11.55 -25.92
C LYS A 137 10.85 -10.17 -26.55
N GLU A 138 10.23 -9.25 -25.83
CA GLU A 138 10.00 -7.87 -26.30
C GLU A 138 11.31 -7.12 -26.53
N ILE A 139 12.27 -7.22 -25.59
CA ILE A 139 13.61 -6.62 -25.75
C ILE A 139 14.30 -7.14 -27.01
N ARG A 140 14.28 -8.47 -27.24
CA ARG A 140 14.89 -9.07 -28.45
C ARG A 140 14.18 -8.64 -29.73
N LEU A 141 12.85 -8.49 -29.70
CA LEU A 141 12.07 -8.03 -30.84
C LEU A 141 12.44 -6.58 -31.19
N GLU A 142 12.49 -5.70 -30.20
CA GLU A 142 12.85 -4.30 -30.37
C GLU A 142 14.30 -4.13 -30.82
N HIS A 143 15.23 -4.92 -30.27
CA HIS A 143 16.63 -4.91 -30.71
C HIS A 143 16.78 -5.32 -32.17
N ARG A 144 16.03 -6.34 -32.64
CA ARG A 144 15.98 -6.69 -34.07
C ARG A 144 15.36 -5.57 -34.92
N ARG A 145 14.28 -4.95 -34.45
CA ARG A 145 13.63 -3.81 -35.14
C ARG A 145 14.61 -2.65 -35.37
N ARG A 146 15.51 -2.41 -34.43
CA ARG A 146 16.57 -1.38 -34.50
C ARG A 146 17.79 -1.79 -35.33
N GLY A 147 17.76 -2.92 -36.02
CA GLY A 147 18.91 -3.41 -36.78
C GLY A 147 20.08 -3.82 -35.88
N GLN A 148 19.80 -4.37 -34.68
CA GLN A 148 20.80 -4.77 -33.68
C GLN A 148 21.61 -3.61 -33.10
N LEU A 149 21.10 -2.38 -33.20
CA LEU A 149 21.70 -1.20 -32.57
C LEU A 149 21.17 -1.00 -31.15
N SER A 150 22.03 -0.45 -30.30
CA SER A 150 21.66 0.00 -28.96
C SER A 150 20.75 1.24 -29.04
N PRO A 151 19.85 1.46 -28.06
CA PRO A 151 19.12 2.71 -27.97
C PRO A 151 20.06 3.89 -27.73
N GLU A 152 19.77 5.04 -28.35
CA GLU A 152 20.41 6.31 -28.00
C GLU A 152 19.99 6.71 -26.58
N LEU A 153 20.97 7.02 -25.73
CA LEU A 153 20.73 7.55 -24.39
C LEU A 153 20.21 8.98 -24.52
N ARG A 154 18.95 9.21 -24.15
CA ARG A 154 18.44 10.57 -23.95
C ARG A 154 19.07 11.15 -22.68
N PRO A 155 19.46 12.44 -22.66
CA PRO A 155 19.91 13.09 -21.44
C PRO A 155 18.77 13.09 -20.41
N THR A 156 18.94 12.33 -19.33
CA THR A 156 17.97 12.25 -18.24
C THR A 156 18.07 13.53 -17.41
N THR A 157 16.98 14.30 -17.31
CA THR A 157 16.88 15.34 -16.28
C THR A 157 16.57 14.62 -14.97
N THR A 158 17.58 14.50 -14.10
CA THR A 158 17.40 13.91 -12.76
C THR A 158 16.60 14.89 -11.90
N THR A 159 15.29 14.66 -11.78
CA THR A 159 14.47 15.34 -10.78
C THR A 159 14.75 14.69 -9.42
N ILE A 160 15.59 15.32 -8.62
CA ILE A 160 15.84 14.92 -7.23
C ILE A 160 14.60 15.34 -6.42
N ILE A 161 13.80 14.37 -5.99
CA ILE A 161 12.69 14.61 -5.06
C ILE A 161 13.26 14.57 -3.64
N PRO A 162 13.09 15.63 -2.82
CA PRO A 162 13.59 15.61 -1.44
C PRO A 162 12.76 14.65 -0.57
N ASN A 163 13.46 13.85 0.24
CA ASN A 163 12.84 12.97 1.23
C ASN A 163 12.14 13.80 2.32
N SER A 164 10.83 13.61 2.49
CA SER A 164 10.13 14.08 3.69
C SER A 164 10.26 13.02 4.79
N GLU A 165 11.03 13.32 5.83
CA GLU A 165 11.04 12.54 7.07
C GLU A 165 9.69 12.69 7.77
N ASN A 166 8.79 11.72 7.60
CA ASN A 166 7.60 11.60 8.44
C ASN A 166 7.85 10.53 9.51
N SER A 167 7.72 10.94 10.77
CA SER A 167 7.97 10.16 11.99
C SER A 167 6.87 9.15 12.34
N SER A 168 6.06 8.71 11.37
CA SER A 168 5.03 7.68 11.54
C SER A 168 5.54 6.33 10.99
N PRO A 169 5.05 5.18 11.49
CA PRO A 169 5.45 3.87 10.97
C PRO A 169 5.06 3.79 9.49
N SER A 170 6.06 3.87 8.61
CA SER A 170 5.88 3.82 7.16
C SER A 170 5.50 2.41 6.72
N LEU A 171 4.57 2.30 5.76
CA LEU A 171 4.24 1.05 5.07
C LEU A 171 5.50 0.34 4.54
N TRP A 172 6.51 1.12 4.15
CA TRP A 172 7.76 0.63 3.58
C TRP A 172 8.77 0.12 4.61
N SER A 173 8.55 0.32 5.91
CA SER A 173 9.45 -0.20 6.96
C SER A 173 9.60 -1.72 6.92
N GLY A 174 8.61 -2.44 6.39
CA GLY A 174 8.68 -3.88 6.14
C GLY A 174 9.54 -4.27 4.94
N HIS A 175 9.81 -3.34 4.01
CA HIS A 175 10.62 -3.61 2.83
C HIS A 175 12.10 -3.78 3.17
N GLU A 176 12.63 -2.99 4.10
CA GLU A 176 14.03 -3.05 4.54
C GLU A 176 14.39 -4.36 5.26
N LYS A 177 13.36 -5.10 5.72
CA LYS A 177 13.49 -6.35 6.46
C LYS A 177 13.42 -7.59 5.56
N LEU A 178 13.24 -7.42 4.25
CA LEU A 178 13.08 -8.49 3.25
C LEU A 178 14.38 -8.74 2.48
#